data_AF-A0A5B0TN58-F1
#
_entry.id   AF-A0A5B0TN58-F1
#
_cell.length_a   1.000
_cell.length_b   1.000
_cell.length_c   1.000
_cell.angle_alpha   90.00
_cell.angle_beta   90.00
_cell.angle_gamma   90.00
#
_symmetry.space_group_name_H-M   'P 1'
#
loop_
_entity.id
_entity.type
_entity.pdbx_description
1 polymer ?
#
loop_
_entity_poly.entity_id
_entity_poly.type
_entity_poly.pdbx_seq_one_letter_code
_entity_poly.pdbx_strand_id
1 'polypeptide(L)'
;MISSYLKQAQLSANPALISTELEKLELHLANTALPDVCWEYQIPELGEGGACSLFGYLQDEPFKLTDYLKNDEQTQFKLANLQSIVSYIEEQTSVDWYGIYQSTNTSEGKQLLKLAYHGAPSRPLFPLTEAFAAGSNNVQVALSHKGRIINNVEEYLSQGGEYYTCDPKVKSETCLPLFNTQNECVGIVDAEAFKNDFFDEKTLAVLIACCIKIPHFLV
;
A
#
# COMPACT_ATOMS: atom_id res chain seq x y z
N MET A 1 9.36 -3.08 -18.64
CA MET A 1 8.88 -2.73 -17.28
C MET A 1 7.55 -3.42 -16.97
N ILE A 2 6.45 -3.06 -17.64
CA ILE A 2 5.09 -3.64 -17.40
C ILE A 2 5.07 -5.18 -17.44
N SER A 3 5.56 -5.80 -18.51
CA SER A 3 5.57 -7.28 -18.62
C SER A 3 6.39 -7.95 -17.51
N SER A 4 7.50 -7.34 -17.10
CA SER A 4 8.33 -7.85 -16.00
C SER A 4 7.58 -7.78 -14.68
N TYR A 5 6.94 -6.63 -14.41
CA TYR A 5 6.13 -6.42 -13.22
C TYR A 5 5.00 -7.45 -13.11
N LEU A 6 4.18 -7.59 -14.17
CA LEU A 6 3.06 -8.54 -14.20
C LEU A 6 3.52 -9.98 -13.97
N LYS A 7 4.61 -10.38 -14.63
CA LYS A 7 5.18 -11.73 -14.46
C LYS A 7 5.62 -11.98 -13.02
N GLN A 8 6.31 -11.02 -12.42
CA GLN A 8 6.87 -11.17 -11.08
C GLN A 8 5.78 -11.14 -10.01
N ALA A 9 4.85 -10.20 -10.11
CA ALA A 9 3.69 -10.10 -9.23
C ALA A 9 2.64 -11.21 -9.45
N GLN A 10 2.79 -12.04 -10.49
CA GLN A 10 1.81 -13.06 -10.89
C GLN A 10 0.40 -12.49 -11.14
N LEU A 11 0.34 -11.33 -11.79
CA LEU A 11 -0.89 -10.64 -12.10
C LEU A 11 -1.26 -10.80 -13.57
N SER A 12 -2.56 -10.87 -13.84
CA SER A 12 -3.13 -10.78 -15.19
C SER A 12 -3.85 -9.44 -15.31
N ALA A 13 -3.36 -8.56 -16.18
CA ALA A 13 -3.94 -7.25 -16.46
C ALA A 13 -3.52 -6.78 -17.86
N ASN A 14 -4.31 -5.90 -18.46
CA ASN A 14 -4.08 -5.41 -19.82
C ASN A 14 -2.85 -4.46 -19.89
N PRO A 15 -1.76 -4.84 -20.58
CA PRO A 15 -0.56 -4.02 -20.65
C PRO A 15 -0.77 -2.67 -21.35
N ALA A 16 -1.72 -2.58 -22.28
CA ALA A 16 -2.00 -1.33 -22.98
C ALA A 16 -2.67 -0.31 -22.05
N LEU A 17 -3.62 -0.76 -21.20
CA LEU A 17 -4.22 0.11 -20.19
C LEU A 17 -3.18 0.58 -19.18
N ILE A 18 -2.31 -0.31 -18.69
CA ILE A 18 -1.23 0.06 -17.77
C ILE A 18 -0.30 1.10 -18.41
N SER A 19 0.04 0.94 -19.68
CA SER A 19 0.88 1.92 -20.40
C SER A 19 0.23 3.30 -20.46
N THR A 20 -1.07 3.36 -20.77
CA THR A 20 -1.83 4.62 -20.79
C THR A 20 -1.91 5.27 -19.41
N GLU A 21 -2.15 4.49 -18.35
CA GLU A 21 -2.20 5.03 -16.99
C GLU A 21 -0.83 5.49 -16.48
N LEU A 22 0.25 4.85 -16.94
CA LEU A 22 1.61 5.29 -16.63
C LEU A 22 1.92 6.65 -17.26
N GLU A 23 1.55 6.86 -18.53
CA GLU A 23 1.72 8.16 -19.20
C GLU A 23 0.93 9.28 -18.48
N LYS A 24 -0.31 9.00 -18.07
CA LYS A 24 -1.13 9.95 -17.30
C LYS A 24 -0.53 10.27 -15.94
N LEU A 25 -0.05 9.25 -15.21
CA LEU A 25 0.61 9.43 -13.93
C LEU A 25 1.86 10.30 -14.06
N GLU A 26 2.70 10.04 -15.07
CA GLU A 26 3.91 10.82 -15.31
C GLU A 26 3.59 12.27 -15.66
N LEU A 27 2.56 12.50 -16.47
CA LEU A 27 2.08 13.84 -16.76
C LEU A 27 1.53 14.53 -15.51
N HIS A 28 0.79 13.82 -14.65
CA HIS A 28 0.27 14.36 -13.40
C HIS A 28 1.42 14.78 -12.47
N LEU A 29 2.40 13.89 -12.24
CA LEU A 29 3.54 14.17 -11.36
C LEU A 29 4.42 15.32 -11.88
N ALA A 30 4.54 15.49 -13.20
CA ALA A 30 5.31 16.58 -13.80
C ALA A 30 4.61 17.95 -13.68
N ASN A 31 3.28 17.99 -13.57
CA ASN A 31 2.50 19.23 -13.60
C ASN A 31 1.82 19.58 -12.28
N THR A 32 1.90 18.71 -11.27
CA THR A 32 1.28 18.92 -9.97
C THR A 32 2.30 19.45 -8.98
N ALA A 33 1.96 20.55 -8.29
CA ALA A 33 2.78 21.05 -7.20
C ALA A 33 2.85 20.00 -6.09
N LEU A 34 4.04 19.78 -5.53
CA LEU A 34 4.20 18.80 -4.46
C LEU A 34 3.46 19.26 -3.20
N PRO A 35 2.69 18.37 -2.55
CA PRO A 35 2.01 18.68 -1.30
C PRO A 35 3.01 18.76 -0.13
N ASP A 36 2.57 19.35 0.97
CA ASP A 36 3.30 19.28 2.24
C ASP A 36 3.37 17.83 2.74
N VAL A 37 4.49 17.47 3.37
CA VAL A 37 4.71 16.13 3.90
C VAL A 37 4.00 15.95 5.24
N CYS A 38 3.20 14.90 5.36
CA CYS A 38 2.61 14.46 6.61
C CYS A 38 3.62 13.60 7.39
N TRP A 39 4.34 14.22 8.34
CA TRP A 39 5.35 13.53 9.17
C TRP A 39 4.77 12.76 10.36
N GLU A 40 3.54 13.08 10.74
CA GLU A 40 2.87 12.51 11.90
C GLU A 40 1.42 12.17 11.57
N TYR A 41 0.95 11.01 11.99
CA TYR A 41 -0.44 10.62 11.78
C TYR A 41 -0.98 9.76 12.92
N GLN A 42 -2.29 9.85 13.13
CA GLN A 42 -2.99 9.06 14.13
C GLN A 42 -3.01 7.59 13.73
N ILE A 43 -2.89 6.71 14.72
CA ILE A 43 -2.92 5.26 14.55
C ILE A 43 -3.86 4.63 15.56
N PRO A 44 -4.47 3.48 15.24
CA PRO A 44 -5.29 2.76 16.20
C PRO A 44 -4.44 2.20 17.34
N GLU A 45 -5.06 2.02 18.50
CA GLU A 45 -4.53 1.15 19.55
C GLU A 45 -4.35 -0.27 19.00
N LEU A 46 -3.31 -0.96 19.46
CA LEU A 46 -3.10 -2.37 19.10
C LEU A 46 -3.71 -3.25 20.21
N GLY A 47 -4.48 -4.25 19.81
CA GLY A 47 -5.03 -5.27 20.71
C GLY A 47 -3.97 -6.22 21.25
N GLU A 48 -4.40 -7.18 22.08
CA GLU A 48 -3.49 -8.15 22.72
C GLU A 48 -2.56 -8.85 21.72
N GLY A 49 -1.27 -8.91 22.07
CA GLY A 49 -0.23 -9.48 21.21
C GLY A 49 0.22 -8.57 20.06
N GLY A 50 -0.30 -7.34 19.98
CA GLY A 50 0.05 -6.40 18.91
C GLY A 50 -0.41 -6.88 17.53
N ALA A 51 -1.26 -7.89 17.42
CA ALA A 51 -1.61 -8.51 16.15
C ALA A 51 -2.70 -7.72 15.40
N CYS A 52 -3.69 -7.18 16.12
CA CYS A 52 -4.87 -6.53 15.54
C CYS A 52 -4.98 -5.06 15.96
N SER A 53 -5.39 -4.19 15.04
CA SER A 53 -5.79 -2.82 15.37
C SER A 53 -7.17 -2.82 16.04
N LEU A 54 -7.34 -2.08 17.13
CA LEU A 54 -8.64 -1.86 17.74
C LEU A 54 -9.39 -0.78 16.96
N PHE A 55 -10.36 -1.20 16.15
CA PHE A 55 -11.15 -0.29 15.34
C PHE A 55 -11.89 0.73 16.22
N GLY A 56 -11.73 2.02 15.91
CA GLY A 56 -12.38 3.12 16.61
C GLY A 56 -11.67 3.64 17.86
N TYR A 57 -10.56 3.02 18.28
CA TYR A 57 -9.73 3.48 19.40
C TYR A 57 -8.38 3.93 18.87
N LEU A 58 -8.09 5.22 18.97
CA LEU A 58 -6.83 5.81 18.54
C LEU A 58 -5.89 5.97 19.73
N GLN A 59 -4.60 5.83 19.49
CA GLN A 59 -3.59 6.18 20.48
C GLN A 59 -3.60 7.70 20.71
N ASP A 60 -3.28 8.13 21.93
CA ASP A 60 -3.21 9.56 22.26
C ASP A 60 -2.10 10.28 21.48
N GLU A 61 -0.93 9.64 21.38
CA GLU A 61 0.23 10.18 20.67
C GLU A 61 0.24 9.74 19.19
N PRO A 62 0.52 10.65 18.25
CA PRO A 62 0.62 10.30 16.84
C PRO A 62 1.86 9.45 16.58
N PHE A 63 1.77 8.61 15.55
CA PHE A 63 2.94 7.94 14.99
C PHE A 63 3.81 8.95 14.25
N LYS A 64 5.14 8.90 14.47
CA LYS A 64 6.09 9.85 13.88
C LYS A 64 7.02 9.15 12.89
N LEU A 65 6.97 9.56 11.63
CA LEU A 65 7.88 9.05 10.60
C LEU A 65 9.35 9.41 10.88
N THR A 66 9.59 10.50 11.60
CA THR A 66 10.94 10.95 11.98
C THR A 66 11.68 9.98 12.90
N ASP A 67 10.96 9.04 13.54
CA ASP A 67 11.58 8.00 14.36
C ASP A 67 12.25 6.92 13.50
N TYR A 68 11.88 6.83 12.22
CA TYR A 68 12.35 5.80 11.27
C TYR A 68 13.10 6.39 10.07
N LEU A 69 12.82 7.64 9.71
CA LEU A 69 13.35 8.31 8.53
C LEU A 69 14.07 9.60 8.91
N LYS A 70 15.08 9.97 8.12
CA LYS A 70 15.75 11.25 8.27
C LYS A 70 14.85 12.37 7.75
N ASN A 71 14.74 13.46 8.50
CA ASN A 71 14.06 14.66 8.02
C ASN A 71 15.05 15.54 7.23
N ASP A 72 15.34 15.13 6.00
CA ASP A 72 16.16 15.88 5.05
C ASP A 72 15.38 16.20 3.76
N GLU A 73 15.91 17.12 2.94
CA GLU A 73 15.25 17.59 1.72
C GLU A 73 14.94 16.45 0.74
N GLN A 74 15.83 15.44 0.66
CA GLN A 74 15.63 14.30 -0.22
C GLN A 74 14.44 13.44 0.25
N THR A 75 14.36 13.17 1.54
CA THR A 75 13.26 12.41 2.14
C THR A 75 11.95 13.19 2.03
N GLN A 76 11.97 14.50 2.26
CA GLN A 76 10.80 15.36 2.08
C GLN A 76 10.29 15.29 0.64
N PHE A 77 11.17 15.47 -0.36
CA PHE A 77 10.81 15.39 -1.77
C PHE A 77 10.19 14.03 -2.13
N LYS A 78 10.79 12.94 -1.65
CA LYS A 78 10.31 11.57 -1.85
C LYS A 78 8.93 11.36 -1.25
N LEU A 79 8.74 11.70 0.03
CA LEU A 79 7.45 11.56 0.73
C LEU A 79 6.35 12.42 0.08
N ALA A 80 6.67 13.64 -0.36
CA ALA A 80 5.71 14.50 -1.06
C ALA A 80 5.25 13.89 -2.40
N ASN A 81 6.16 13.27 -3.15
CA ASN A 81 5.79 12.54 -4.37
C ASN A 81 4.93 11.31 -4.06
N LEU A 82 5.24 10.55 -3.01
CA LEU A 82 4.40 9.43 -2.58
C LEU A 82 2.99 9.92 -2.21
N GLN A 83 2.86 11.03 -1.49
CA GLN A 83 1.56 11.62 -1.19
C GLN A 83 0.82 12.10 -2.44
N SER A 84 1.52 12.67 -3.43
CA SER A 84 0.95 13.03 -4.73
C SER A 84 0.38 11.80 -5.47
N ILE A 85 1.10 10.67 -5.45
CA ILE A 85 0.61 9.40 -6.01
C ILE A 85 -0.63 8.90 -5.27
N VAL A 86 -0.66 8.98 -3.94
CA VAL A 86 -1.83 8.61 -3.13
C VAL A 86 -3.05 9.44 -3.55
N SER A 87 -2.89 10.77 -3.65
CA SER A 87 -3.98 11.67 -4.08
C SER A 87 -4.44 11.36 -5.51
N TYR A 88 -3.51 11.07 -6.42
CA TYR A 88 -3.84 10.67 -7.79
C TYR A 88 -4.70 9.39 -7.81
N ILE A 89 -4.34 8.37 -7.03
CA ILE A 89 -5.09 7.12 -6.96
C ILE A 89 -6.50 7.35 -6.43
N GLU A 90 -6.64 8.13 -5.36
CA GLU A 90 -7.96 8.47 -4.80
C GLU A 90 -8.82 9.22 -5.83
N GLU A 91 -8.26 10.21 -6.53
CA GLU A 91 -8.97 10.95 -7.57
C GLU A 91 -9.40 10.04 -8.74
N GLN A 92 -8.53 9.14 -9.19
CA GLN A 92 -8.81 8.29 -10.37
C GLN A 92 -9.74 7.11 -10.08
N THR A 93 -9.79 6.63 -8.83
CA THR A 93 -10.46 5.36 -8.49
C THR A 93 -11.57 5.54 -7.45
N SER A 94 -11.53 6.60 -6.64
CA SER A 94 -12.38 6.76 -5.46
C SER A 94 -12.26 5.58 -4.49
N VAL A 95 -11.05 5.05 -4.32
CA VAL A 95 -10.75 4.00 -3.34
C VAL A 95 -10.97 4.55 -1.92
N ASP A 96 -11.55 3.72 -1.03
CA ASP A 96 -11.88 4.16 0.33
C ASP A 96 -10.64 4.22 1.24
N TRP A 97 -9.65 3.36 1.00
CA TRP A 97 -8.39 3.37 1.72
C TRP A 97 -7.22 2.93 0.81
N TYR A 98 -6.08 3.61 0.91
CA TYR A 98 -4.88 3.27 0.16
C TYR A 98 -3.63 3.61 0.95
N GLY A 99 -2.65 2.70 1.01
CA GLY A 99 -1.40 2.89 1.72
C GLY A 99 -0.18 2.43 0.93
N ILE A 100 0.90 3.21 1.00
CA ILE A 100 2.22 2.86 0.45
C ILE A 100 3.14 2.47 1.59
N TYR A 101 3.74 1.28 1.49
CA TYR A 101 4.62 0.75 2.53
C TYR A 101 5.98 0.38 1.97
N GLN A 102 7.02 0.67 2.74
CA GLN A 102 8.40 0.29 2.44
C GLN A 102 8.93 -0.73 3.44
N SER A 103 9.72 -1.69 2.96
CA SER A 103 10.52 -2.55 3.82
C SER A 103 11.63 -1.76 4.51
N THR A 104 11.58 -1.68 5.83
CA THR A 104 12.49 -0.89 6.67
C THR A 104 13.08 -1.76 7.79
N ASN A 105 14.37 -1.60 8.08
CA ASN A 105 14.98 -2.21 9.26
C ASN A 105 14.69 -1.33 10.48
N THR A 106 14.11 -1.93 11.52
CA THR A 106 13.82 -1.28 12.80
C THR A 106 14.61 -1.97 13.92
N SER A 107 14.54 -1.44 15.14
CA SER A 107 15.08 -2.10 16.34
C SER A 107 14.45 -3.47 16.62
N GLU A 108 13.21 -3.70 16.15
CA GLU A 108 12.46 -4.94 16.30
C GLU A 108 12.63 -5.91 15.11
N GLY A 109 13.48 -5.56 14.15
CA GLY A 109 13.71 -6.32 12.92
C GLY A 109 13.09 -5.66 11.69
N LYS A 110 12.98 -6.43 10.61
CA LYS A 110 12.46 -5.92 9.33
C LYS A 110 10.95 -5.77 9.40
N GLN A 111 10.43 -4.60 9.01
CA GLN A 111 9.01 -4.28 9.04
C GLN A 111 8.60 -3.56 7.75
N LEU A 112 7.30 -3.57 7.42
CA LEU A 112 6.72 -2.65 6.43
C LEU A 112 6.32 -1.37 7.15
N LEU A 113 6.92 -0.23 6.77
CA LEU A 113 6.62 1.10 7.27
C LEU A 113 5.70 1.85 6.29
N LYS A 114 4.55 2.31 6.77
CA LYS A 114 3.61 3.14 6.01
C LYS A 114 4.19 4.54 5.80
N LEU A 115 4.41 4.93 4.56
CA LEU A 115 5.03 6.21 4.19
C LEU A 115 4.00 7.29 3.84
N ALA A 116 2.95 6.92 3.14
CA ALA A 116 1.86 7.81 2.72
C ALA A 116 0.57 7.00 2.60
N TYR A 117 -0.57 7.62 2.88
CA TYR A 117 -1.86 6.93 2.79
C TYR A 117 -3.04 7.90 2.65
N HIS A 118 -4.18 7.36 2.21
CA HIS A 118 -5.50 7.97 2.21
C HIS A 118 -6.47 7.03 2.97
N GLY A 119 -7.47 7.62 3.63
CA GLY A 119 -8.53 6.89 4.32
C GLY A 119 -8.40 6.94 5.85
N ALA A 120 -9.09 6.03 6.53
CA ALA A 120 -9.10 5.96 7.98
C ALA A 120 -7.70 5.68 8.59
N PRO A 121 -7.44 6.16 9.83
CA PRO A 121 -6.26 5.78 10.60
C PRO A 121 -6.08 4.27 10.66
N SER A 122 -4.87 3.81 10.36
CA SER A 122 -4.55 2.40 10.29
C SER A 122 -3.11 2.15 10.73
N ARG A 123 -2.78 0.87 10.89
CA ARG A 123 -1.49 0.42 11.40
C ARG A 123 -0.31 1.02 10.61
N PRO A 124 0.74 1.52 11.29
CA PRO A 124 1.91 2.12 10.64
C PRO A 124 2.97 1.07 10.26
N LEU A 125 3.07 -0.02 11.02
CA LEU A 125 4.15 -1.00 10.94
C LEU A 125 3.62 -2.42 10.91
N PHE A 126 4.08 -3.22 9.95
CA PHE A 126 3.81 -4.66 9.90
C PHE A 126 5.10 -5.47 10.04
N PRO A 127 5.25 -6.35 11.05
CA PRO A 127 6.41 -7.24 11.18
C PRO A 127 6.55 -8.18 9.98
N LEU A 128 7.69 -8.15 9.29
CA LEU A 128 7.96 -9.05 8.16
C LEU A 128 8.43 -10.42 8.66
N THR A 129 7.50 -11.19 9.20
CA THR A 129 7.73 -12.54 9.74
C THR A 129 6.70 -13.51 9.20
N GLU A 130 7.07 -14.79 9.07
CA GLU A 130 6.16 -15.86 8.64
C GLU A 130 4.94 -15.99 9.57
N ALA A 131 5.15 -15.81 10.89
CA ALA A 131 4.06 -15.86 11.87
C ALA A 131 3.02 -14.76 11.63
N PHE A 132 3.46 -13.54 11.29
CA PHE A 132 2.55 -12.45 10.97
C PHE A 132 1.92 -12.62 9.58
N ALA A 133 2.65 -13.21 8.64
CA ALA A 133 2.16 -13.51 7.29
C ALA A 133 0.92 -14.40 7.32
N ALA A 134 0.83 -15.37 8.23
CA ALA A 134 -0.32 -16.28 8.32
C ALA A 134 -1.69 -15.56 8.39
N GLY A 135 -1.74 -14.36 8.96
CA GLY A 135 -2.98 -13.57 9.03
C GLY A 135 -3.01 -12.32 8.15
N SER A 136 -1.88 -11.89 7.57
CA SER A 136 -1.78 -10.55 6.96
C SER A 136 -1.53 -10.61 5.46
N ASN A 137 -2.49 -10.15 4.66
CA ASN A 137 -2.32 -9.97 3.22
C ASN A 137 -1.05 -9.16 2.90
N ASN A 138 -0.86 -8.04 3.61
CA ASN A 138 0.29 -7.16 3.44
C ASN A 138 1.63 -7.87 3.60
N VAL A 139 1.78 -8.66 4.67
CA VAL A 139 3.02 -9.41 4.90
C VAL A 139 3.14 -10.61 3.95
N GLN A 140 2.05 -11.28 3.58
CA GLN A 140 2.07 -12.34 2.57
C GLN A 140 2.57 -11.83 1.22
N VAL A 141 2.07 -10.68 0.75
CA VAL A 141 2.53 -10.09 -0.52
C VAL A 141 4.00 -9.68 -0.41
N ALA A 142 4.40 -9.05 0.69
CA ALA A 142 5.77 -8.62 0.89
C ALA A 142 6.78 -9.78 0.94
N LEU A 143 6.43 -10.93 1.51
CA LEU A 143 7.30 -12.12 1.58
C LEU A 143 7.24 -12.98 0.32
N SER A 144 6.06 -13.13 -0.30
CA SER A 144 5.88 -13.98 -1.48
C SER A 144 6.22 -13.29 -2.79
N HIS A 145 6.21 -11.95 -2.79
CA HIS A 145 6.36 -11.07 -3.96
C HIS A 145 5.25 -11.24 -4.99
N LYS A 146 4.10 -11.80 -4.62
CA LYS A 146 2.95 -12.03 -5.49
C LYS A 146 1.84 -11.09 -5.08
N GLY A 147 1.24 -10.41 -6.06
CA GLY A 147 0.06 -9.59 -5.81
C GLY A 147 -1.13 -10.46 -5.39
N ARG A 148 -2.02 -9.87 -4.61
CA ARG A 148 -3.24 -10.50 -4.12
C ARG A 148 -4.42 -9.57 -4.41
N ILE A 149 -5.42 -10.09 -5.11
CA ILE A 149 -6.66 -9.36 -5.44
C ILE A 149 -7.83 -10.14 -4.86
N ILE A 150 -8.58 -9.54 -3.95
CA ILE A 150 -9.79 -10.09 -3.35
C ILE A 150 -10.92 -9.12 -3.68
N ASN A 151 -11.72 -9.44 -4.70
CA ASN A 151 -12.84 -8.58 -5.12
C ASN A 151 -14.11 -8.79 -4.29
N ASN A 152 -14.18 -9.86 -3.50
CA ASN A 152 -15.30 -10.11 -2.60
C ASN A 152 -14.78 -10.83 -1.35
N VAL A 153 -14.62 -10.08 -0.26
CA VAL A 153 -14.10 -10.57 1.03
C VAL A 153 -15.02 -11.62 1.64
N GLU A 154 -16.34 -11.42 1.56
CA GLU A 154 -17.33 -12.37 2.08
C GLU A 154 -17.24 -13.72 1.37
N GLU A 155 -17.18 -13.69 0.04
CA GLU A 155 -17.02 -14.91 -0.77
C GLU A 155 -15.68 -15.59 -0.50
N TYR A 156 -14.58 -14.83 -0.44
CA TYR A 156 -13.25 -15.36 -0.14
C TYR A 156 -13.19 -16.07 1.21
N LEU A 157 -13.77 -15.46 2.26
CA LEU A 157 -13.90 -16.07 3.58
C LEU A 157 -14.76 -17.34 3.54
N SER A 158 -15.88 -17.33 2.81
CA SER A 158 -16.78 -18.49 2.70
C SER A 158 -16.12 -19.70 2.04
N GLN A 159 -15.08 -19.48 1.23
CA GLN A 159 -14.26 -20.52 0.59
C GLN A 159 -13.08 -20.98 1.46
N GLY A 160 -12.98 -20.49 2.70
CA GLY A 160 -11.91 -20.81 3.64
C GLY A 160 -10.64 -19.99 3.43
N GLY A 161 -10.73 -18.85 2.73
CA GLY A 161 -9.62 -17.91 2.60
C GLY A 161 -9.27 -17.25 3.92
N GLU A 162 -7.97 -17.11 4.20
CA GLU A 162 -7.48 -16.39 5.38
C GLU A 162 -7.52 -14.89 5.11
N TYR A 163 -8.33 -14.17 5.87
CA TYR A 163 -8.48 -12.72 5.74
C TYR A 163 -8.56 -12.06 7.11
N TYR A 164 -7.74 -11.03 7.30
CA TYR A 164 -7.75 -10.23 8.51
C TYR A 164 -8.51 -8.94 8.26
N THR A 165 -9.68 -8.81 8.88
CA THR A 165 -10.55 -7.64 8.73
C THR A 165 -10.15 -6.54 9.72
N CYS A 166 -9.51 -5.48 9.22
CA CYS A 166 -9.25 -4.24 9.98
C CYS A 166 -10.50 -3.38 10.16
N ASP A 167 -11.23 -3.15 9.07
CA ASP A 167 -12.47 -2.39 9.04
C ASP A 167 -13.57 -3.28 8.45
N PRO A 168 -14.68 -3.53 9.17
CA PRO A 168 -15.77 -4.40 8.71
C PRO A 168 -16.49 -3.87 7.46
N LYS A 169 -16.25 -2.62 7.03
CA LYS A 169 -16.77 -2.09 5.78
C LYS A 169 -16.02 -2.58 4.55
N VAL A 170 -14.80 -3.10 4.71
CA VAL A 170 -13.99 -3.57 3.57
C VAL A 170 -14.67 -4.77 2.93
N LYS A 171 -14.92 -4.63 1.63
CA LYS A 171 -15.59 -5.62 0.78
C LYS A 171 -14.70 -6.16 -0.31
N SER A 172 -13.69 -5.40 -0.69
CA SER A 172 -12.62 -5.84 -1.58
C SER A 172 -11.30 -5.24 -1.13
N GLU A 173 -10.21 -5.97 -1.34
CA GLU A 173 -8.84 -5.52 -1.09
C GLU A 173 -7.91 -5.97 -2.22
N THR A 174 -6.95 -5.13 -2.56
CA THR A 174 -5.80 -5.55 -3.38
C THR A 174 -4.50 -5.08 -2.74
N CYS A 175 -3.54 -6.01 -2.65
CA CYS A 175 -2.21 -5.74 -2.16
C CYS A 175 -1.19 -6.13 -3.23
N LEU A 176 -0.34 -5.19 -3.63
CA LEU A 176 0.56 -5.36 -4.76
C LEU A 176 2.03 -5.07 -4.37
N PRO A 177 2.99 -5.89 -4.82
CA PRO A 177 4.39 -5.71 -4.49
C PRO A 177 5.01 -4.52 -5.24
N LEU A 178 6.03 -3.91 -4.63
CA LEU A 178 6.85 -2.85 -5.22
C LEU A 178 8.25 -3.39 -5.52
N PHE A 179 8.65 -3.31 -6.79
CA PHE A 179 9.96 -3.83 -7.24
C PHE A 179 10.92 -2.70 -7.59
N ASN A 180 12.15 -2.77 -7.06
CA ASN A 180 13.22 -1.85 -7.46
C ASN A 180 13.80 -2.22 -8.84
N THR A 181 14.83 -1.49 -9.28
CA THR A 181 15.48 -1.73 -10.59
C THR A 181 16.23 -3.07 -10.67
N GLN A 182 16.52 -3.69 -9.52
CA GLN A 182 17.11 -5.03 -9.39
C GLN A 182 16.05 -6.14 -9.32
N ASN A 183 14.75 -5.79 -9.47
CA ASN A 183 13.60 -6.69 -9.27
C ASN A 183 13.49 -7.26 -7.84
N GLU A 184 14.01 -6.55 -6.83
CA GLU A 184 13.82 -6.93 -5.43
C GLU A 184 12.52 -6.30 -4.92
N CYS A 185 11.74 -7.05 -4.13
CA CYS A 185 10.57 -6.51 -3.46
C CYS A 185 11.02 -5.59 -2.31
N VAL A 186 10.77 -4.29 -2.47
CA VAL A 186 11.20 -3.24 -1.54
C VAL A 186 10.05 -2.65 -0.73
N GLY A 187 8.83 -3.13 -0.97
CA GLY A 187 7.63 -2.61 -0.33
C GLY A 187 6.36 -3.20 -0.95
N ILE A 188 5.23 -2.65 -0.55
CA ILE A 188 3.92 -2.99 -1.10
C ILE A 188 3.08 -1.72 -1.23
N VAL A 189 1.98 -1.85 -1.94
CA VAL A 189 0.82 -1.00 -1.75
C VAL A 189 -0.33 -1.87 -1.30
N ASP A 190 -1.24 -1.27 -0.54
CA ASP A 190 -2.46 -1.90 -0.08
C ASP A 190 -3.62 -0.94 -0.38
N ALA A 191 -4.73 -1.48 -0.86
CA ALA A 191 -5.89 -0.72 -1.29
C ALA A 191 -7.15 -1.48 -0.89
N GLU A 192 -8.06 -0.80 -0.21
CA GLU A 192 -9.31 -1.37 0.30
C GLU A 192 -10.50 -0.56 -0.21
N ALA A 193 -11.61 -1.23 -0.49
CA ALA A 193 -12.85 -0.58 -0.88
C ALA A 193 -14.08 -1.19 -0.21
N PHE A 194 -15.11 -0.37 0.00
CA PHE A 194 -16.34 -0.71 0.69
C PHE A 194 -17.43 -1.29 -0.23
N LYS A 195 -17.05 -1.66 -1.45
CA LYS A 195 -17.88 -2.33 -2.44
C LYS A 195 -17.15 -3.55 -3.00
N ASN A 196 -17.91 -4.59 -3.34
CA ASN A 196 -17.37 -5.74 -4.07
C ASN A 196 -16.97 -5.33 -5.48
N ASP A 197 -16.11 -6.14 -6.10
CA ASP A 197 -15.71 -6.05 -7.50
C ASP A 197 -15.13 -4.69 -7.88
N PHE A 198 -14.49 -4.00 -6.92
CA PHE A 198 -13.89 -2.69 -7.15
C PHE A 198 -12.63 -2.75 -8.01
N PHE A 199 -11.80 -3.79 -7.83
CA PHE A 199 -10.53 -3.93 -8.53
C PHE A 199 -10.74 -4.60 -9.88
N ASP A 200 -11.45 -3.87 -10.75
CA ASP A 200 -11.61 -4.19 -12.16
C ASP A 200 -10.33 -3.89 -12.96
N GLU A 201 -10.38 -4.16 -14.26
CA GLU A 201 -9.21 -4.01 -15.14
C GLU A 201 -8.68 -2.56 -15.21
N LYS A 202 -9.58 -1.58 -15.12
CA LYS A 202 -9.21 -0.16 -15.17
C LYS A 202 -8.56 0.27 -13.85
N THR A 203 -9.15 -0.09 -12.72
CA THR A 203 -8.64 0.23 -11.39
C THR A 203 -7.28 -0.42 -11.18
N LEU A 204 -7.14 -1.71 -11.54
CA LEU A 204 -5.85 -2.40 -11.50
C LEU A 204 -4.81 -1.75 -12.40
N ALA A 205 -5.18 -1.25 -13.59
CA ALA A 205 -4.22 -0.56 -14.46
C ALA A 205 -3.64 0.71 -13.82
N VAL A 206 -4.48 1.51 -13.14
CA VAL A 206 -4.07 2.70 -12.39
C VAL A 206 -3.11 2.31 -11.26
N LEU A 207 -3.51 1.32 -10.44
CA LEU A 207 -2.71 0.87 -9.29
C LEU A 207 -1.36 0.31 -9.74
N ILE A 208 -1.33 -0.53 -10.78
CA ILE A 208 -0.09 -1.13 -11.30
C ILE A 208 0.84 -0.06 -11.90
N ALA A 209 0.30 0.92 -12.63
CA ALA A 209 1.09 2.05 -13.12
C ALA A 209 1.77 2.81 -11.97
N CYS A 210 1.04 3.02 -10.86
CA CYS A 210 1.60 3.61 -9.66
C CYS A 210 2.65 2.72 -9.01
N CYS A 211 2.42 1.41 -8.87
CA CYS A 211 3.39 0.45 -8.32
C CYS A 211 4.72 0.43 -9.09
N ILE A 212 4.68 0.69 -10.39
CA ILE A 212 5.87 0.80 -11.23
C ILE A 212 6.65 2.10 -10.93
N LYS A 213 5.95 3.20 -10.60
CA LYS A 213 6.56 4.50 -10.34
C LYS A 213 7.06 4.66 -8.91
N ILE A 214 6.27 4.22 -7.92
CA ILE A 214 6.51 4.36 -6.48
C ILE A 214 7.95 4.00 -6.04
N PRO A 215 8.60 2.92 -6.51
CA PRO A 215 9.96 2.54 -6.11
C PRO A 215 11.01 3.64 -6.28
N HIS A 216 10.79 4.60 -7.19
CA HIS A 216 11.69 5.74 -7.41
C HIS A 216 11.62 6.79 -6.28
N PHE A 217 10.57 6.75 -5.45
CA PHE A 217 10.30 7.69 -4.37
C PHE A 217 10.33 7.02 -2.98
N LEU A 218 10.66 5.73 -2.88
CA LEU A 218 10.94 5.09 -1.60
C LEU A 218 12.24 5.64 -0.99
N VAL A 219 12.31 5.70 0.34
CA VAL A 219 13.33 6.42 1.12
C VAL A 219 14.56 5.57 1.34
#